data_AF-A0A948JHC1-F1
#
_entry.id   AF-A0A948JHC1-F1
#
_cell.length_a   1.000
_cell.length_b   1.000
_cell.length_c   1.000
_cell.angle_alpha   90.00
_cell.angle_beta   90.00
_cell.angle_gamma   90.00
#
_symmetry.space_group_name_H-M   'P 1'
#
loop_
_entity.id
_entity.type
_entity.pdbx_description
1 polymer ?
#
loop_
_entity_poly.entity_id
_entity_poly.type
_entity_poly.pdbx_seq_one_letter_code
_entity_poly.pdbx_strand_id
1 'polypeptide(L)'
;MSKIKEPLKTILKKYCHVGCYDPNLIREAIITGKGFPYDVELFKTQLREAIDYKLISTEEYEELTEEDFDSDEDLQLWLEKFFSEISKVI
;
A
#
# COMPACT_ATOMS: atom_id res chain seq x y z
N MET A 1 6.43 -7.67 -15.57
CA MET A 1 5.61 -8.51 -14.67
C MET A 1 5.73 -7.88 -13.30
N SER A 2 4.66 -7.31 -12.74
CA SER A 2 4.76 -6.62 -11.46
C SER A 2 5.23 -7.58 -10.36
N LYS A 3 6.21 -7.17 -9.56
CA LYS A 3 6.72 -7.99 -8.43
C LYS A 3 5.82 -7.90 -7.20
N ILE A 4 4.91 -6.93 -7.19
CA ILE A 4 3.93 -6.73 -6.13
C ILE A 4 2.94 -7.90 -6.12
N LYS A 5 2.97 -8.67 -5.03
CA LYS A 5 2.08 -9.83 -4.83
C LYS A 5 0.65 -9.39 -4.55
N GLU A 6 -0.32 -10.26 -4.83
CA GLU A 6 -1.65 -10.13 -4.22
C GLU A 6 -1.60 -10.63 -2.77
N PRO A 7 -2.31 -9.99 -1.82
CA PRO A 7 -3.29 -8.90 -2.02
C PRO A 7 -2.75 -7.47 -2.13
N LEU A 8 -1.46 -7.24 -1.81
CA LEU A 8 -0.86 -5.90 -1.74
C LEU A 8 -1.14 -5.04 -2.99
N LYS A 9 -0.98 -5.62 -4.18
CA LYS A 9 -1.22 -4.93 -5.46
C LYS A 9 -2.64 -4.35 -5.57
N THR A 10 -3.66 -5.13 -5.25
CA THR A 10 -5.07 -4.72 -5.38
C THR A 10 -5.41 -3.61 -4.39
N ILE A 11 -4.83 -3.67 -3.19
CA ILE A 11 -5.07 -2.69 -2.14
C ILE A 11 -4.41 -1.36 -2.50
N LEU A 12 -3.14 -1.37 -2.91
CA LEU A 12 -2.45 -0.15 -3.36
C LEU A 12 -3.20 0.51 -4.51
N LYS A 13 -3.64 -0.27 -5.51
CA LYS A 13 -4.42 0.25 -6.64
C LYS A 13 -5.75 0.90 -6.20
N LYS A 14 -6.44 0.30 -5.23
CA LYS A 14 -7.78 0.74 -4.84
C LYS A 14 -7.77 1.90 -3.85
N TYR A 15 -6.81 1.89 -2.91
CA TYR A 15 -6.78 2.81 -1.77
C TYR A 15 -5.64 3.82 -1.83
N CYS A 16 -4.62 3.61 -2.68
CA CYS A 16 -3.48 4.51 -2.81
C CYS A 16 -3.42 5.22 -4.16
N HIS A 17 -4.48 5.12 -4.95
CA HIS A 17 -4.61 5.89 -6.18
C HIS A 17 -4.67 7.39 -5.88
N VAL A 18 -3.98 8.23 -6.67
CA VAL A 18 -3.82 9.68 -6.45
C VAL A 18 -5.14 10.43 -6.21
N GLY A 19 -6.21 9.99 -6.86
CA GLY A 19 -7.56 10.56 -6.72
C GLY A 19 -8.46 9.92 -5.64
N CYS A 20 -7.97 8.91 -4.91
CA CYS A 20 -8.76 8.12 -3.96
C CYS A 20 -8.02 7.79 -2.66
N TYR A 21 -6.80 8.29 -2.46
CA TYR A 21 -6.06 8.07 -1.21
C TYR A 21 -6.77 8.72 -0.04
N ASP A 22 -7.42 7.89 0.78
CA ASP A 22 -7.94 8.28 2.08
C ASP A 22 -7.51 7.22 3.13
N PRO A 23 -6.60 7.58 4.05
CA PRO A 23 -6.14 6.64 5.06
C PRO A 23 -7.29 6.17 5.97
N ASN A 24 -8.37 6.94 6.14
CA ASN A 24 -9.50 6.49 6.96
C ASN A 24 -10.31 5.39 6.26
N LEU A 25 -10.43 5.42 4.94
CA LEU A 25 -11.17 4.40 4.18
C LEU A 25 -10.49 3.02 4.28
N ILE A 26 -9.17 2.98 4.15
CA ILE A 26 -8.44 1.70 4.31
C ILE A 26 -8.46 1.23 5.76
N ARG A 27 -8.33 2.14 6.73
CA ARG A 27 -8.43 1.81 8.16
C ARG A 27 -9.80 1.25 8.51
N GLU A 28 -10.88 1.89 8.05
CA GLU A 28 -12.25 1.42 8.28
C GLU A 28 -12.49 0.08 7.60
N ALA A 29 -12.01 -0.13 6.36
CA ALA A 29 -12.12 -1.40 5.66
C ALA A 29 -11.39 -2.53 6.41
N ILE A 30 -10.23 -2.22 7.01
CA ILE A 30 -9.46 -3.15 7.85
C ILE A 30 -10.19 -3.47 9.16
N ILE A 31 -10.68 -2.45 9.89
CA ILE A 31 -11.36 -2.63 11.19
C ILE A 31 -12.67 -3.40 11.01
N THR A 32 -13.47 -3.00 10.02
CA THR A 32 -14.81 -3.54 9.82
C THR A 32 -14.82 -4.87 9.08
N GLY A 33 -13.71 -5.22 8.42
CA GLY A 33 -13.61 -6.34 7.49
C GLY A 33 -14.53 -6.23 6.28
N LYS A 34 -15.21 -5.09 6.08
CA LYS A 34 -16.14 -4.85 4.98
C LYS A 34 -15.43 -4.10 3.87
N GLY A 35 -15.48 -4.66 2.66
CA GLY A 35 -14.88 -4.04 1.48
C GLY A 35 -13.37 -4.24 1.33
N PHE A 36 -12.73 -4.91 2.30
CA PHE A 36 -11.37 -5.42 2.22
C PHE A 36 -11.41 -6.92 1.90
N PRO A 37 -11.22 -7.33 0.63
CA PRO A 37 -11.50 -8.70 0.19
C PRO A 37 -10.41 -9.71 0.60
N TYR A 38 -9.40 -9.28 1.36
CA TYR A 38 -8.22 -10.07 1.64
C TYR A 38 -7.86 -10.05 3.13
N ASP A 39 -6.95 -10.94 3.53
CA ASP A 39 -6.46 -11.02 4.89
C ASP A 39 -5.58 -9.80 5.24
N VAL A 40 -5.93 -9.09 6.30
CA VAL A 40 -5.25 -7.86 6.75
C VAL A 40 -3.83 -8.17 7.24
N GLU A 41 -3.64 -9.30 7.92
CA GLU A 41 -2.32 -9.70 8.42
C GLU A 41 -1.40 -10.01 7.23
N LEU A 42 -1.92 -10.74 6.23
CA LEU A 42 -1.18 -11.02 5.00
C LEU A 42 -0.81 -9.73 4.25
N PHE A 43 -1.73 -8.78 4.12
CA PHE A 43 -1.43 -7.48 3.52
C PHE A 43 -0.32 -6.73 4.26
N LYS A 44 -0.40 -6.66 5.60
CA LYS A 44 0.62 -6.00 6.43
C LYS A 44 1.98 -6.66 6.27
N THR A 45 2.04 -7.99 6.32
CA THR A 45 3.28 -8.74 6.11
C THR A 45 3.87 -8.47 4.73
N GLN A 46 3.06 -8.54 3.67
CA GLN A 46 3.54 -8.28 2.31
C GLN A 46 4.01 -6.83 2.11
N LEU A 47 3.29 -5.86 2.66
CA LEU A 47 3.68 -4.44 2.60
C LEU A 47 5.02 -4.24 3.34
N ARG A 48 5.17 -4.84 4.53
CA ARG A 48 6.41 -4.75 5.30
C ARG A 48 7.58 -5.39 4.55
N GLU A 49 7.42 -6.60 4.02
CA GLU A 49 8.44 -7.25 3.20
C GLU A 49 8.80 -6.40 1.97
N ALA A 50 7.81 -5.83 1.30
CA ALA A 50 8.03 -4.99 0.13
C ALA A 50 8.84 -3.73 0.45
N ILE A 51 8.62 -3.14 1.62
CA ILE A 51 9.40 -2.00 2.14
C ILE A 51 10.83 -2.45 2.48
N ASP A 52 10.99 -3.46 3.36
CA ASP A 52 12.31 -3.90 3.85
C ASP A 52 13.23 -4.37 2.71
N TYR A 53 12.67 -5.07 1.72
CA TYR A 53 13.43 -5.58 0.57
C TYR A 53 13.40 -4.65 -0.66
N LYS A 54 12.80 -3.46 -0.55
CA LYS A 54 12.63 -2.50 -1.66
C LYS A 54 12.11 -3.18 -2.94
N LEU A 55 11.04 -3.96 -2.80
CA LEU A 55 10.48 -4.75 -3.90
C LEU A 55 9.58 -3.94 -4.84
N ILE A 56 9.27 -2.69 -4.47
CA ILE A 56 8.45 -1.77 -5.23
C ILE A 56 9.37 -0.64 -5.70
N SER A 57 9.51 -0.50 -7.02
CA SER A 57 10.13 0.66 -7.65
C SER A 57 9.10 1.78 -7.85
N THR A 58 9.54 3.03 -7.98
CA THR A 58 8.68 4.16 -8.37
C THR A 58 7.83 3.84 -9.59
N GLU A 59 8.44 3.42 -10.70
CA GLU A 59 7.71 3.12 -11.94
C GLU A 59 6.57 2.10 -11.75
N GLU A 60 6.79 1.04 -10.96
CA GLU A 60 5.75 0.04 -10.69
C GLU A 60 4.62 0.59 -9.81
N TYR A 61 4.95 1.46 -8.87
CA TYR A 61 3.97 2.08 -7.98
C TYR A 61 3.15 3.13 -8.72
N GLU A 62 3.80 4.03 -9.46
CA GLU A 62 3.19 5.11 -10.23
C GLU A 62 2.27 4.56 -11.33
N GLU A 63 2.67 3.50 -12.04
CA GLU A 63 1.79 2.82 -13.02
C GLU A 63 0.51 2.26 -12.35
N LEU A 64 0.61 1.90 -11.07
CA LEU A 64 -0.49 1.30 -10.32
C LEU A 64 -1.44 2.33 -9.71
N THR A 65 -0.90 3.43 -9.20
CA THR A 65 -1.61 4.42 -8.39
C THR A 65 -1.82 5.75 -9.09
N GLU A 66 -1.16 5.98 -10.21
CA GLU A 66 -1.10 7.27 -10.91
C GLU A 66 -0.56 8.40 -10.01
N GLU A 67 0.07 8.07 -8.87
CA GLU A 67 0.89 9.01 -8.13
C GLU A 67 2.22 9.23 -8.87
N ASP A 68 2.92 10.31 -8.52
CA ASP A 68 4.19 10.71 -9.13
C ASP A 68 5.17 10.97 -7.99
N PHE A 69 6.29 10.24 -7.95
CA PHE A 69 7.33 10.35 -6.94
C PHE A 69 8.63 10.82 -7.57
N ASP A 70 9.25 11.82 -6.97
CA ASP A 70 10.53 12.35 -7.46
C ASP A 70 11.68 11.33 -7.40
N SER A 71 11.61 10.31 -6.52
CA SER A 71 12.66 9.30 -6.32
C SER A 71 12.18 8.05 -5.57
N ASP A 72 12.91 6.93 -5.70
CA ASP A 72 12.67 5.71 -4.91
C ASP A 72 12.78 5.93 -3.39
N GLU A 73 13.57 6.92 -2.96
CA GLU A 73 13.65 7.32 -1.56
C GLU A 73 12.35 7.98 -1.08
N ASP A 74 11.76 8.87 -1.88
CA ASP A 74 10.46 9.50 -1.58
C ASP A 74 9.34 8.47 -1.52
N LEU A 75 9.30 7.53 -2.49
CA LEU A 75 8.37 6.41 -2.45
C LEU A 75 8.56 5.58 -1.17
N GLN A 76 9.80 5.28 -0.79
CA GLN A 76 10.04 4.49 0.43
C GLN A 76 9.60 5.21 1.69
N LEU A 77 9.88 6.51 1.82
CA LEU A 77 9.41 7.30 2.95
C LEU A 77 7.88 7.35 3.01
N TRP A 78 7.22 7.40 1.86
CA TRP A 78 5.77 7.35 1.76
C TRP A 78 5.23 5.98 2.20
N LEU A 79 5.80 4.87 1.70
CA LEU A 79 5.39 3.51 2.05
C LEU A 79 5.58 3.23 3.54
N GLU A 80 6.68 3.69 4.15
CA GLU A 80 6.92 3.56 5.59
C GLU A 80 5.89 4.35 6.42
N LYS A 81 5.56 5.57 6.01
CA LYS A 81 4.50 6.38 6.64
C LYS A 81 3.15 5.67 6.55
N PHE A 82 2.79 5.22 5.35
CA PHE A 82 1.55 4.50 5.10
C PHE A 82 1.44 3.22 5.95
N PHE A 83 2.50 2.41 5.99
CA PHE A 83 2.55 1.22 6.85
C PHE A 83 2.39 1.59 8.33
N SER A 84 3.07 2.64 8.80
CA SER A 84 2.94 3.12 10.19
C SER A 84 1.50 3.55 10.52
N GLU A 85 0.81 4.24 9.61
CA GLU A 85 -0.59 4.64 9.79
C GLU A 85 -1.54 3.45 9.92
N ILE A 86 -1.37 2.44 9.05
CA ILE A 86 -2.20 1.23 9.05
C ILE A 86 -1.85 0.29 10.22
N SER A 87 -0.60 0.30 10.68
CA SER A 87 -0.17 -0.51 11.82
C SER A 87 -0.81 -0.04 13.13
N LYS A 88 -1.12 1.27 13.26
CA LYS A 88 -1.83 1.86 14.41
C LYS A 88 -3.32 1.46 14.53
N VAL A 89 -3.81 0.60 13.65
CA VAL A 89 -5.23 0.18 13.56
C VAL A 89 -5.54 -1.04 14.42
N ILE A 90 -4.60 -1.47 15.26
CA ILE A 90 -4.79 -2.59 16.21
C ILE A 90 -4.55 -2.10 17.63
#